data_AF-A0A8B6Y0Q1-F1
#
_entry.id   AF-A0A8B6Y0Q1-F1
#
_cell.length_a   1.000
_cell.length_b   1.000
_cell.length_c   1.000
_cell.angle_alpha   90.00
_cell.angle_beta   90.00
_cell.angle_gamma   90.00
#
_symmetry.space_group_name_H-M   'P 1'
#
loop_
_entity.id
_entity.type
_entity.pdbx_description
1 polymer ?
#
loop_
_entity_poly.entity_id
_entity_poly.type
_entity_poly.pdbx_seq_one_letter_code
_entity_poly.pdbx_strand_id
1 'polypeptide(L)'
;MPKYFGLGENVVYQMTKSLQGKYHEVYIDNYFTSVPLMEYLFSHYVMCCGTLRIDKKYLPKNLCKDENLKRGDFDYRVFKDNIVVYKWMDNRPVHIISNFHGTKKTEIKRKNKDGSIVMISYPQAVKDYNTYMGGVDEAVMLCSLYGTSRKFLK
;
A
#
# COMPACT_ATOMS: atom_id res chain seq x y z
N MET A 1 -10.42 4.25 -21.37
CA MET A 1 -10.47 3.35 -20.18
C MET A 1 -9.79 2.05 -20.54
N PRO A 2 -8.83 1.55 -19.74
CA PRO A 2 -8.22 0.25 -19.99
C PRO A 2 -9.27 -0.86 -19.86
N LYS A 3 -9.40 -1.71 -20.88
CA LYS A 3 -10.47 -2.75 -20.96
C LYS A 3 -10.36 -3.85 -19.88
N TYR A 4 -9.29 -3.87 -19.10
CA TYR A 4 -8.94 -4.94 -18.17
C TYR A 4 -9.02 -4.54 -16.68
N PHE A 5 -9.54 -3.35 -16.37
CA PHE A 5 -9.71 -2.89 -14.98
C PHE A 5 -11.04 -3.36 -14.39
N GLY A 6 -10.97 -3.93 -13.18
CA GLY A 6 -12.13 -4.24 -12.36
C GLY A 6 -12.71 -2.99 -11.71
N LEU A 7 -13.74 -3.17 -10.86
CA LEU A 7 -14.44 -2.06 -10.22
C LEU A 7 -13.49 -1.20 -9.36
N GLY A 8 -12.62 -1.84 -8.56
CA GLY A 8 -11.66 -1.15 -7.69
C GLY A 8 -10.66 -0.31 -8.49
N GLU A 9 -10.02 -0.89 -9.50
CA GLU A 9 -9.05 -0.16 -10.33
C GLU A 9 -9.69 1.02 -11.07
N ASN A 10 -10.96 0.89 -11.48
CA ASN A 10 -11.68 1.96 -12.15
C ASN A 10 -11.93 3.17 -11.24
N VAL A 11 -12.21 2.94 -9.95
CA VAL A 11 -12.36 4.04 -8.98
C VAL A 11 -11.05 4.82 -8.90
N VAL A 12 -9.91 4.13 -8.70
CA VAL A 12 -8.60 4.80 -8.64
C VAL A 12 -8.30 5.53 -9.93
N TYR A 13 -8.48 4.88 -11.09
CA TYR A 13 -8.29 5.49 -12.40
C TYR A 13 -9.03 6.83 -12.54
N GLN A 14 -10.30 6.88 -12.15
CA GLN A 14 -11.09 8.12 -12.25
C GLN A 14 -10.60 9.18 -11.26
N MET A 15 -10.33 8.79 -10.01
CA MET A 15 -9.91 9.71 -8.95
C MET A 15 -8.51 10.31 -9.20
N THR A 16 -7.62 9.58 -9.88
CA THR A 16 -6.25 10.06 -10.14
C THR A 16 -6.09 10.80 -11.47
N LYS A 17 -7.14 10.97 -12.28
CA LYS A 17 -7.04 11.66 -13.59
C LYS A 17 -6.42 13.05 -13.50
N SER A 18 -6.85 13.83 -12.51
CA SER A 18 -6.35 15.19 -12.29
C SER A 18 -4.93 15.24 -11.72
N LEU A 19 -4.38 14.09 -11.31
CA LEU A 19 -3.04 13.95 -10.74
C LEU A 19 -1.99 13.51 -11.77
N GLN A 20 -2.42 13.11 -12.97
CA GLN A 20 -1.52 12.65 -14.03
C GLN A 20 -0.53 13.74 -14.44
N GLY A 21 0.74 13.37 -14.62
CA GLY A 21 1.83 14.30 -14.94
C GLY A 21 2.37 15.11 -13.76
N LYS A 22 1.81 14.95 -12.55
CA LYS A 22 2.17 15.78 -11.38
C LYS A 22 3.06 15.08 -10.37
N TYR A 23 3.32 13.78 -10.54
CA TYR A 23 4.19 13.00 -9.65
C TYR A 23 3.70 12.95 -8.20
N HIS A 24 2.38 13.07 -7.99
CA HIS A 24 1.79 12.89 -6.66
C HIS A 24 1.89 11.43 -6.21
N GLU A 25 2.11 11.25 -4.91
CA GLU A 25 2.08 9.97 -4.22
C GLU A 25 0.67 9.65 -3.74
N VAL A 26 0.14 8.50 -4.17
CA VAL A 26 -1.20 8.02 -3.86
C VAL A 26 -1.10 6.73 -3.07
N TYR A 27 -1.71 6.71 -1.88
CA TYR A 27 -1.74 5.55 -1.01
C TYR A 27 -3.14 4.91 -1.04
N ILE A 28 -3.22 3.62 -1.37
CA ILE A 28 -4.50 2.91 -1.56
C ILE A 28 -4.57 1.58 -0.82
N ASP A 29 -5.78 1.19 -0.44
CA ASP A 29 -6.06 -0.10 0.19
C ASP A 29 -6.04 -1.27 -0.81
N ASN A 30 -5.92 -2.50 -0.28
CA ASN A 30 -5.80 -3.74 -1.03
C ASN A 30 -6.97 -4.03 -1.98
N TYR A 31 -8.17 -3.49 -1.71
CA TYR A 31 -9.31 -3.63 -2.60
C TYR A 31 -9.06 -2.95 -3.96
N PHE A 32 -8.26 -1.90 -3.97
CA PHE A 32 -8.03 -1.05 -5.14
C PHE A 32 -6.72 -1.37 -5.88
N THR A 33 -5.80 -2.12 -5.29
CA THR A 33 -4.47 -2.36 -5.88
C THR A 33 -4.50 -3.43 -6.99
N SER A 34 -3.64 -3.33 -7.99
CA SER A 34 -3.26 -4.47 -8.85
C SER A 34 -2.01 -4.12 -9.66
N VAL A 35 -1.24 -5.12 -10.11
CA VAL A 35 -0.04 -4.84 -10.93
C VAL A 35 -0.37 -4.02 -12.19
N PRO A 36 -1.42 -4.35 -12.98
CA PRO A 36 -1.78 -3.54 -14.14
C PRO A 36 -2.15 -2.08 -13.81
N LEU A 37 -2.75 -1.84 -12.64
CA LEU A 37 -3.02 -0.48 -12.18
C LEU A 37 -1.72 0.26 -11.84
N MET A 38 -0.78 -0.40 -11.15
CA MET A 38 0.51 0.21 -10.80
C MET A 38 1.32 0.59 -12.03
N GLU A 39 1.35 -0.27 -13.05
CA GLU A 39 1.97 -0.01 -14.35
C GLU A 39 1.31 1.19 -15.05
N TYR A 40 -0.02 1.22 -15.09
CA TYR A 40 -0.77 2.32 -15.68
C TYR A 40 -0.49 3.66 -14.99
N LEU A 41 -0.54 3.70 -13.65
CA LEU A 41 -0.28 4.93 -12.90
C LEU A 41 1.16 5.41 -13.10
N PHE A 42 2.12 4.48 -13.12
CA PHE A 42 3.52 4.79 -13.39
C PHE A 42 3.70 5.44 -14.78
N SER A 43 3.09 4.86 -15.81
CA SER A 43 3.17 5.39 -17.19
C SER A 43 2.48 6.74 -17.36
N HIS A 44 1.69 7.19 -16.38
CA HIS A 44 1.01 8.49 -16.36
C HIS A 44 1.57 9.41 -15.27
N TYR A 45 2.78 9.12 -14.77
CA TYR A 45 3.51 9.94 -13.79
C TYR A 45 2.71 10.15 -12.50
N VAL A 46 2.03 9.10 -12.03
CA VAL A 46 1.39 9.02 -10.73
C VAL A 46 2.10 7.95 -9.91
N MET A 47 2.65 8.37 -8.78
CA MET A 47 3.30 7.47 -7.83
C MET A 47 2.23 6.83 -6.97
N CYS A 48 2.31 5.51 -6.78
CA CYS A 48 1.31 4.77 -6.02
C CYS A 48 1.96 3.72 -5.12
N CYS A 49 1.41 3.57 -3.92
CA CYS A 49 1.76 2.56 -2.94
C CYS A 49 0.49 1.99 -2.31
N GLY A 50 0.42 0.69 -2.08
CA GLY A 50 -0.73 0.09 -1.43
C GLY A 50 -0.49 -1.33 -0.94
N THR A 51 -1.41 -1.84 -0.13
CA THR A 51 -1.37 -3.24 0.30
C THR A 51 -1.84 -4.17 -0.81
N LEU A 52 -1.32 -5.40 -0.85
CA LEU A 52 -1.62 -6.41 -1.87
C LEU A 52 -2.23 -7.65 -1.22
N ARG A 53 -3.34 -8.17 -1.78
CA ARG A 53 -4.02 -9.36 -1.24
C ARG A 53 -3.35 -10.65 -1.73
N ILE A 54 -3.24 -11.64 -0.84
CA ILE A 54 -2.50 -12.92 -1.03
C ILE A 54 -3.03 -13.76 -2.22
N ASP A 55 -4.31 -13.64 -2.53
CA ASP A 55 -4.96 -14.39 -3.60
C ASP A 55 -4.83 -13.73 -4.99
N LYS A 56 -4.13 -12.59 -5.10
CA LYS A 56 -3.91 -11.97 -6.40
C LYS A 56 -2.95 -12.81 -7.25
N LYS A 57 -3.37 -13.03 -8.51
CA LYS A 57 -2.60 -13.61 -9.61
C LYS A 57 -1.17 -13.06 -9.77
N TYR A 58 -0.92 -11.87 -9.23
CA TYR A 58 0.29 -11.08 -9.44
C TYR A 58 1.32 -11.15 -8.30
N LEU A 59 1.10 -11.98 -7.29
CA LEU A 59 2.12 -12.22 -6.27
C LEU A 59 3.29 -13.03 -6.83
N PRO A 60 4.55 -12.61 -6.59
CA PRO A 60 5.71 -13.38 -7.00
C PRO A 60 5.72 -14.74 -6.29
N LYS A 61 5.75 -15.82 -7.07
CA LYS A 61 5.75 -17.21 -6.55
C LYS A 61 7.01 -17.57 -5.75
N ASN A 62 8.07 -16.78 -5.88
CA ASN A 62 9.37 -17.03 -5.30
C ASN A 62 9.67 -16.15 -4.09
N LEU A 63 8.67 -15.49 -3.47
CA LEU A 63 8.86 -14.83 -2.17
C LEU A 63 9.23 -15.86 -1.08
N CYS A 64 10.06 -15.44 -0.13
CA CYS A 64 10.44 -16.28 1.01
C CYS A 64 9.18 -16.83 1.72
N LYS A 65 9.21 -18.11 2.11
CA LYS A 65 8.09 -18.73 2.84
C LYS A 65 7.91 -18.10 4.22
N ASP A 66 6.68 -18.08 4.72
CA ASP A 66 6.34 -17.47 6.02
C ASP A 66 7.16 -18.09 7.17
N GLU A 67 7.35 -19.41 7.15
CA GLU A 67 8.13 -20.16 8.16
C GLU A 67 9.61 -19.75 8.27
N ASN A 68 10.14 -19.12 7.21
CA ASN A 68 11.53 -18.66 7.15
C ASN A 68 11.70 -17.18 7.52
N LEU A 69 10.60 -16.47 7.80
CA LEU A 69 10.62 -15.05 8.17
C LEU A 69 10.25 -14.90 9.63
N LYS A 70 11.13 -14.26 10.41
CA LYS A 70 10.80 -13.83 11.77
C LYS A 70 10.05 -12.52 11.71
N ARG A 71 9.33 -12.21 12.78
CA ARG A 71 8.65 -10.91 12.91
C ARG A 71 9.66 -9.77 12.80
N GLY A 72 9.44 -8.86 11.86
CA GLY A 72 10.35 -7.77 11.48
C GLY A 72 11.10 -8.03 10.17
N ASP A 73 11.27 -9.29 9.78
CA ASP A 73 11.93 -9.63 8.52
C ASP A 73 11.08 -9.25 7.32
N PHE A 74 11.74 -9.05 6.18
CA PHE A 74 11.05 -8.82 4.92
C PHE A 74 11.83 -9.39 3.73
N ASP A 75 11.08 -9.66 2.67
CA ASP A 75 11.56 -10.03 1.35
C ASP A 75 10.92 -9.11 0.31
N TYR A 76 11.50 -9.00 -0.90
CA TYR A 76 10.92 -8.19 -1.97
C TYR A 76 11.28 -8.71 -3.35
N ARG A 77 10.41 -8.47 -4.34
CA ARG A 77 10.69 -8.74 -5.76
C ARG A 77 10.41 -7.49 -6.57
N VAL A 78 11.31 -7.22 -7.50
CA VAL A 78 11.20 -6.13 -8.47
C VAL A 78 10.68 -6.73 -9.78
N PHE A 79 9.57 -6.19 -10.26
CA PHE A 79 8.96 -6.51 -11.54
C PHE A 79 9.50 -5.56 -12.62
N LYS A 80 8.95 -5.69 -13.83
CA LYS A 80 9.17 -4.73 -14.90
C LYS A 80 8.77 -3.31 -14.44
N ASP A 81 9.39 -2.30 -15.03
CA ASP A 81 9.08 -0.88 -14.79
C ASP A 81 9.26 -0.44 -13.33
N ASN A 82 10.20 -1.08 -12.62
CA ASN A 82 10.57 -0.80 -11.22
C ASN A 82 9.43 -0.93 -10.20
N ILE A 83 8.40 -1.69 -10.52
CA ILE A 83 7.34 -2.01 -9.56
C ILE A 83 7.89 -3.03 -8.56
N VAL A 84 7.82 -2.71 -7.27
CA VAL A 84 8.33 -3.56 -6.20
C VAL A 84 7.18 -4.11 -5.38
N VAL A 85 7.18 -5.42 -5.17
CA VAL A 85 6.33 -6.10 -4.19
C VAL A 85 7.17 -6.48 -3.00
N TYR A 86 6.80 -5.99 -1.83
CA TYR A 86 7.39 -6.31 -0.54
C TYR A 86 6.52 -7.31 0.19
N LYS A 87 7.15 -8.23 0.90
CA LYS A 87 6.55 -9.09 1.90
C LYS A 87 7.19 -8.78 3.23
N TRP A 88 6.45 -8.21 4.15
CA TRP A 88 6.92 -7.87 5.48
C TRP A 88 6.20 -8.72 6.51
N MET A 89 6.96 -9.34 7.42
CA MET A 89 6.42 -10.22 8.43
C MET A 89 6.15 -9.45 9.73
N ASP A 90 4.88 -9.18 10.05
CA ASP A 90 4.50 -8.73 11.39
C ASP A 90 3.94 -9.92 12.21
N ASN A 91 2.74 -9.80 12.79
CA ASN A 91 2.03 -10.97 13.33
C ASN A 91 1.56 -11.91 12.22
N ARG A 92 1.35 -11.38 11.02
CA ARG A 92 0.99 -12.06 9.79
C ARG A 92 1.76 -11.42 8.62
N PRO A 93 1.98 -12.14 7.51
CA PRO A 93 2.62 -11.55 6.35
C PRO A 93 1.75 -10.46 5.74
N VAL A 94 2.34 -9.28 5.58
CA VAL A 94 1.73 -8.15 4.88
C VAL A 94 2.45 -7.99 3.54
N HIS A 95 1.67 -7.89 2.47
CA HIS A 95 2.23 -7.62 1.15
C HIS A 95 1.94 -6.17 0.77
N ILE A 96 2.94 -5.48 0.27
CA ILE A 96 2.84 -4.10 -0.20
C ILE A 96 3.36 -4.05 -1.63
N ILE A 97 2.73 -3.25 -2.47
CA ILE A 97 3.16 -2.98 -3.83
C ILE A 97 3.38 -1.48 -4.01
N SER A 98 4.44 -1.11 -4.71
CA SER A 98 4.79 0.26 -5.00
C SER A 98 5.39 0.39 -6.40
N ASN A 99 5.13 1.50 -7.08
CA ASN A 99 5.73 1.82 -8.39
C ASN A 99 6.85 2.87 -8.34
N PHE A 100 7.22 3.37 -7.15
CA PHE A 100 8.22 4.43 -7.01
C PHE A 100 9.26 4.17 -5.90
N HIS A 101 8.90 3.41 -4.87
CA HIS A 101 9.87 2.94 -3.88
C HIS A 101 10.84 1.93 -4.49
N GLY A 102 12.12 2.06 -4.11
CA GLY A 102 13.17 1.08 -4.41
C GLY A 102 13.41 0.09 -3.28
N THR A 103 14.57 -0.54 -3.27
CA THR A 103 14.97 -1.57 -2.29
C THR A 103 15.51 -0.99 -0.97
N LYS A 104 15.35 0.32 -0.78
CA LYS A 104 15.90 1.06 0.37
C LYS A 104 15.28 0.58 1.67
N LYS A 105 16.15 0.26 2.63
CA LYS A 105 15.80 -0.07 4.00
C LYS A 105 15.83 1.18 4.86
N THR A 106 14.93 1.27 5.82
CA THR A 106 14.96 2.23 6.92
C THR A 106 14.99 1.46 8.24
N GLU A 107 15.16 2.19 9.34
CA GLU A 107 15.08 1.61 10.68
C GLU A 107 13.98 2.30 11.45
N ILE A 108 13.20 1.52 12.20
CA ILE A 108 12.19 2.05 13.10
C ILE A 108 12.42 1.56 14.52
N LYS A 109 12.10 2.42 15.49
CA LYS A 109 12.04 2.07 16.90
C LYS A 109 10.75 1.29 17.15
N ARG A 110 10.89 0.08 17.68
CA ARG A 110 9.75 -0.75 18.03
C ARG A 110 9.79 -1.08 19.52
N LYS A 111 8.66 -0.82 20.19
CA LYS A 111 8.48 -1.19 21.59
C LYS A 111 7.95 -2.63 21.69
N ASN A 112 8.66 -3.47 22.42
CA ASN A 112 8.25 -4.83 22.72
C ASN A 112 7.26 -4.84 23.90
N LYS A 113 6.62 -5.99 24.14
CA LYS A 113 5.64 -6.17 25.24
C LYS A 113 6.25 -5.95 26.62
N ASP A 114 7.53 -6.25 26.78
CA ASP A 114 8.33 -6.03 28.00
C ASP A 114 8.75 -4.56 28.20
N GLY A 115 8.41 -3.68 27.25
CA GLY A 115 8.77 -2.26 27.28
C GLY A 115 10.13 -1.94 26.66
N SER A 116 10.93 -2.94 26.28
CA SER A 116 12.21 -2.73 25.60
C SER A 116 12.00 -2.10 24.22
N ILE A 117 12.94 -1.24 23.80
CA ILE A 117 12.93 -0.63 22.47
C ILE A 117 14.04 -1.27 21.64
N VAL A 118 13.66 -1.87 20.52
CA VAL A 118 14.59 -2.45 19.56
C VAL A 118 14.53 -1.69 18.24
N MET A 119 15.68 -1.57 17.57
CA MET A 119 15.77 -1.08 16.21
C MET A 119 15.57 -2.24 15.26
N ILE A 120 14.59 -2.13 14.37
CA ILE A 120 14.33 -3.14 13.35
C ILE A 120 14.51 -2.57 11.96
N SER A 121 15.11 -3.36 11.07
CA SER A 121 15.13 -3.04 9.65
C SER A 121 13.71 -3.10 9.09
N TYR A 122 13.35 -2.10 8.29
CA TYR A 122 11.98 -1.86 7.87
C TYR A 122 11.97 -1.38 6.42
N PRO A 123 11.12 -1.91 5.53
CA PRO A 123 11.03 -1.37 4.18
C PRO A 123 10.47 0.05 4.21
N GLN A 124 11.10 0.98 3.47
CA GLN A 124 10.63 2.36 3.39
C GLN A 124 9.17 2.42 2.91
N ALA A 125 8.78 1.60 1.94
CA ALA A 125 7.42 1.51 1.43
C ALA A 125 6.37 1.15 2.52
N VAL A 126 6.72 0.28 3.46
CA VAL A 126 5.83 -0.08 4.58
C VAL A 126 5.69 1.10 5.53
N LYS A 127 6.74 1.91 5.70
CA LYS A 127 6.72 3.06 6.61
C LYS A 127 5.80 4.12 6.05
N ASP A 128 6.03 4.48 4.80
CA ASP A 128 5.28 5.54 4.14
C ASP A 128 3.80 5.12 3.99
N TYR A 129 3.53 3.86 3.66
CA TYR A 129 2.16 3.35 3.66
C TYR A 129 1.46 3.53 5.01
N ASN A 130 2.09 3.11 6.11
CA ASN A 130 1.49 3.26 7.45
C ASN A 130 1.35 4.73 7.87
N THR A 131 2.21 5.62 7.38
CA THR A 131 2.13 7.06 7.65
C THR A 131 0.96 7.71 6.91
N TYR A 132 0.72 7.37 5.65
CA TYR A 132 -0.21 8.11 4.79
C TYR A 132 -1.57 7.44 4.55
N MET A 133 -1.71 6.13 4.78
CA MET A 133 -2.98 5.41 4.53
C MET A 133 -4.16 5.93 5.37
N GLY A 134 -3.90 6.49 6.56
CA GLY A 134 -4.95 6.90 7.50
C GLY A 134 -5.76 8.15 7.11
N GLY A 135 -5.36 8.89 6.06
CA GLY A 135 -5.97 10.19 5.76
C GLY A 135 -7.47 10.13 5.45
N VAL A 136 -7.94 9.07 4.79
CA VAL A 136 -9.37 8.89 4.50
C VAL A 136 -10.15 8.57 5.77
N ASP A 137 -9.63 7.66 6.61
CA ASP A 137 -10.28 7.26 7.85
C ASP A 137 -10.37 8.43 8.83
N GLU A 138 -9.33 9.28 8.89
CA GLU A 138 -9.33 10.50 9.69
C GLU A 138 -10.41 11.49 9.22
N ALA A 139 -10.53 11.71 7.91
CA ALA A 139 -11.57 12.58 7.36
C ALA A 139 -12.98 12.04 7.65
N VAL A 140 -13.20 10.72 7.50
CA VAL A 140 -14.48 10.06 7.82
C VAL A 140 -14.79 10.18 9.31
N MET A 141 -13.80 10.00 10.18
CA MET A 141 -13.94 10.17 11.63
C MET A 141 -14.38 11.60 11.98
N LEU A 142 -13.72 12.62 11.42
CA LEU A 142 -14.07 14.01 11.64
C LEU A 142 -15.48 14.34 11.13
N CYS A 143 -15.86 13.83 9.95
CA CYS A 143 -17.23 13.95 9.45
C CYS A 143 -18.26 13.28 10.37
N SER A 144 -17.92 12.17 11.03
CA SER A 144 -18.81 11.51 11.98
C SER A 144 -18.95 12.28 13.29
N LEU A 145 -17.89 12.93 13.76
CA LEU A 145 -17.87 13.67 15.04
C LEU A 145 -18.55 15.03 14.93
N TYR A 146 -18.35 15.73 13.82
CA TYR A 146 -18.82 17.10 13.62
C TYR A 146 -19.93 17.22 12.56
N GLY A 147 -20.37 16.09 12.00
CA GLY A 147 -21.40 16.06 10.97
C GLY A 147 -22.76 16.51 11.49
N THR A 148 -23.41 17.39 10.74
CA THR A 148 -24.78 17.87 11.02
C THR A 148 -25.86 16.97 10.40
N SER A 149 -25.50 15.74 10.05
CA SER A 149 -26.40 14.79 9.41
C SER A 149 -27.55 14.44 10.34
N ARG A 150 -28.79 14.67 9.87
CA ARG A 150 -30.02 14.38 10.61
C ARG A 150 -30.74 13.21 9.94
N LYS A 151 -31.36 12.34 10.74
CA LYS A 151 -32.24 11.28 10.22
C LYS A 151 -33.39 11.93 9.45
N PHE A 152 -33.60 11.50 8.21
CA PHE A 152 -34.80 11.82 7.43
C PHE A 152 -35.36 10.53 6.83
N LEU A 153 -36.69 10.48 6.67
CA LEU A 153 -37.36 9.41 5.95
C LEU A 153 -37.18 9.70 4.45
N LYS A 154 -36.68 8.70 3.71
CA LYS A 154 -36.60 8.74 2.24
C LYS A 154 -37.97 8.50 1.63
#